data_AF-A0A7X9NSK3-F1
#
_entry.id   AF-A0A7X9NSK3-F1
#
_cell.length_a   1.000
_cell.length_b   1.000
_cell.length_c   1.000
_cell.angle_alpha   90.00
_cell.angle_beta   90.00
_cell.angle_gamma   90.00
#
_symmetry.space_group_name_H-M   'P 1'
#
loop_
_entity.id
_entity.type
_entity.pdbx_description
1 polymer ?
#
loop_
_entity_poly.entity_id
_entity_poly.type
_entity_poly.pdbx_seq_one_letter_code
_entity_poly.pdbx_strand_id
1 'polypeptide(L)'
;MHVHASPRRMIRMGLKGYRKVAGLTQAELAAAIGSTQSHVSEYENGTRRLETMPAAQFLRLAEILDVDPRMLLTGEIPYHDDEIAVIGRVARARRRYARTQNEDNARKLLAAELVLARRRGEGGFPAACTSNHGRAPSSRVGS
;
A
#
# COMPACT_ATOMS: atom_id res chain seq x y z
N MET A 1 32.48 -11.14 -6.88
CA MET A 1 31.69 -9.98 -6.43
C MET A 1 30.52 -10.50 -5.61
N HIS A 2 30.67 -10.60 -4.28
CA HIS A 2 29.55 -10.94 -3.41
C HIS A 2 28.67 -9.70 -3.31
N VAL A 3 27.52 -9.72 -3.98
CA VAL A 3 26.44 -8.78 -3.68
C VAL A 3 26.02 -9.08 -2.25
N HIS A 4 26.44 -8.25 -1.31
CA HIS A 4 25.90 -8.30 0.04
C HIS A 4 24.42 -7.94 -0.08
N ALA A 5 23.56 -8.95 -0.09
CA ALA A 5 22.16 -8.77 0.24
C ALA A 5 22.16 -8.22 1.67
N SER A 6 22.08 -6.89 1.81
CA SER A 6 21.96 -6.22 3.09
C SER A 6 20.90 -6.95 3.92
N PRO A 7 21.14 -7.22 5.22
CA PRO A 7 20.15 -7.86 6.06
C PRO A 7 18.83 -7.13 5.90
N ARG A 8 17.79 -7.85 5.45
CA ARG A 8 16.45 -7.29 5.22
C ARG A 8 15.93 -6.76 6.55
N ARG A 9 16.19 -5.48 6.83
CA ARG A 9 15.70 -4.80 8.03
C ARG A 9 14.20 -4.61 7.87
N MET A 10 13.43 -5.31 8.70
CA MET A 10 12.02 -5.04 8.88
C MET A 10 11.88 -3.67 9.55
N ILE A 11 11.11 -2.78 8.95
CA ILE A 11 10.84 -1.46 9.51
C ILE A 11 9.42 -1.48 10.07
N ARG A 12 9.27 -0.95 11.29
CA ARG A 12 7.96 -0.73 11.87
C ARG A 12 7.39 0.57 11.30
N MET A 13 6.26 0.49 10.62
CA MET A 13 5.58 1.64 10.01
C MET A 13 4.08 1.55 10.29
N GLY A 14 3.52 2.65 10.80
CA GLY A 14 2.09 2.75 11.10
C GLY A 14 1.23 2.94 9.84
N LEU A 15 -0.09 2.96 10.02
CA LEU A 15 -1.10 3.14 8.97
C LEU A 15 -0.77 4.26 7.96
N LYS A 16 -0.26 5.39 8.47
CA LYS A 16 0.13 6.56 7.66
C LYS A 16 1.13 6.21 6.56
N GLY A 17 2.06 5.31 6.86
CA GLY A 17 3.04 4.87 5.92
C GLY A 17 2.45 3.99 4.84
N TYR A 18 1.64 2.99 5.21
CA TYR A 18 0.93 2.14 4.25
C TYR A 18 0.08 2.96 3.29
N ARG A 19 -0.68 3.93 3.81
CA ARG A 19 -1.48 4.84 2.98
C ARG A 19 -0.63 5.62 1.98
N LYS A 20 0.54 6.11 2.42
CA LYS A 20 1.45 6.87 1.54
C LYS A 20 2.05 5.99 0.45
N VAL A 21 2.36 4.73 0.76
CA VAL A 21 2.80 3.71 -0.19
C VAL A 21 1.70 3.41 -1.21
N ALA A 22 0.46 3.22 -0.74
CA ALA A 22 -0.71 3.08 -1.60
C ALA A 22 -1.04 4.36 -2.40
N GLY A 23 -0.38 5.48 -2.08
CA GLY A 23 -0.56 6.73 -2.79
C GLY A 23 -1.91 7.39 -2.57
N LEU A 24 -2.49 7.19 -1.38
CA LEU A 24 -3.78 7.75 -1.01
C LEU A 24 -3.59 8.97 -0.08
N THR A 25 -4.51 9.93 -0.11
CA THR A 25 -4.71 10.94 0.93
C THR A 25 -5.55 10.37 2.07
N GLN A 26 -5.56 11.02 3.24
CA GLN A 26 -6.41 10.54 4.35
C GLN A 26 -7.89 10.57 3.97
N ALA A 27 -8.33 11.57 3.19
CA ALA A 27 -9.70 11.66 2.70
C ALA A 27 -10.03 10.56 1.67
N GLU A 28 -9.12 10.26 0.75
CA GLU A 28 -9.30 9.15 -0.22
C GLU A 28 -9.36 7.80 0.50
N LEU A 29 -8.48 7.56 1.48
CA LEU A 29 -8.52 6.35 2.29
C LEU A 29 -9.84 6.25 3.08
N ALA A 30 -10.26 7.35 3.71
CA ALA A 30 -11.50 7.42 4.47
C ALA A 30 -12.72 7.09 3.60
N ALA A 31 -12.82 7.71 2.43
CA ALA A 31 -13.89 7.44 1.48
C ALA A 31 -13.91 5.96 1.05
N ALA A 32 -12.73 5.39 0.80
CA ALA A 32 -12.61 4.00 0.37
C ALA A 32 -12.98 2.99 1.46
N ILE A 33 -12.72 3.29 2.74
CA ILE A 33 -13.10 2.41 3.87
C ILE A 33 -14.48 2.71 4.46
N GLY A 34 -15.21 3.71 3.94
CA GLY A 34 -16.50 4.13 4.49
C GLY A 34 -16.38 4.81 5.86
N SER A 35 -15.38 5.68 6.03
CA SER A 35 -15.10 6.42 7.26
C SER A 35 -14.86 7.92 6.98
N THR A 36 -14.47 8.68 8.00
CA THR A 36 -14.16 10.11 7.89
C THR A 36 -12.65 10.34 7.86
N GLN A 37 -12.21 11.45 7.25
CA GLN A 37 -10.79 11.82 7.25
C GLN A 37 -10.26 12.02 8.68
N SER A 38 -11.08 12.56 9.60
CA SER A 38 -10.76 12.70 11.02
C SER A 38 -10.49 11.34 11.68
N HIS A 39 -11.37 10.34 11.48
CA HIS A 39 -11.14 8.99 12.01
C HIS A 39 -9.84 8.38 11.47
N VAL A 40 -9.56 8.53 10.16
CA VAL A 40 -8.28 8.08 9.59
C VAL A 40 -7.10 8.79 10.26
N SER A 41 -7.20 10.08 10.55
CA SER A 41 -6.16 10.82 11.25
C SER A 41 -5.92 10.29 12.67
N GLU A 42 -6.99 9.95 13.40
CA GLU A 42 -6.92 9.36 14.74
C GLU A 42 -6.27 7.97 14.74
N TYR A 43 -6.52 7.17 13.69
CA TYR A 43 -5.80 5.90 13.52
C TYR A 43 -4.32 6.11 13.19
N GLU A 44 -4.01 7.12 12.37
CA GLU A 44 -2.64 7.38 11.93
C GLU A 44 -1.74 7.98 13.01
N ASN A 45 -2.29 8.72 13.97
CA ASN A 45 -1.56 9.32 15.08
C ASN A 45 -1.61 8.48 16.37
N GLY A 46 -2.42 7.40 16.38
CA GLY A 46 -2.55 6.50 17.53
C GLY A 46 -3.55 6.95 18.59
N THR A 47 -4.28 8.07 18.38
CA THR A 47 -5.39 8.48 19.25
C THR A 47 -6.52 7.46 19.23
N ARG A 48 -6.72 6.78 18.11
CA ARG A 48 -7.63 5.64 17.96
C ARG A 48 -6.85 4.40 17.55
N ARG A 49 -7.13 3.29 18.24
CA ARG A 49 -6.50 1.99 17.99
C ARG A 49 -7.14 1.27 16.80
N LEU A 50 -6.35 0.71 15.88
CA LEU A 50 -6.87 -0.01 14.71
C LEU A 50 -7.75 -1.20 15.10
N GLU A 51 -7.50 -1.81 16.26
CA GLU A 51 -8.28 -2.92 16.80
C GLU A 51 -9.72 -2.52 17.16
N THR A 52 -10.00 -1.23 17.29
CA THR A 52 -11.35 -0.69 17.51
C THR A 52 -12.12 -0.46 16.21
N MET A 53 -11.48 -0.65 15.05
CA MET A 53 -12.12 -0.57 13.74
C MET A 53 -13.05 -1.78 13.55
N PRO A 54 -14.27 -1.58 13.00
CA PRO A 54 -15.12 -2.70 12.61
C PRO A 54 -14.38 -3.66 11.67
N ALA A 55 -14.51 -4.98 11.90
CA ALA A 55 -13.74 -5.99 11.16
C ALA A 55 -13.92 -5.86 9.64
N ALA A 56 -15.12 -5.55 9.17
CA ALA A 56 -15.39 -5.32 7.75
C ALA A 56 -14.63 -4.11 7.18
N GLN A 57 -14.50 -3.02 7.94
CA GLN A 57 -13.70 -1.86 7.53
C GLN A 57 -12.20 -2.19 7.57
N PHE A 58 -11.76 -2.98 8.54
CA PHE A 58 -10.37 -3.39 8.69
C PHE A 58 -9.91 -4.31 7.53
N LEU A 59 -10.74 -5.27 7.13
CA LEU A 59 -10.44 -6.13 5.98
C LEU A 59 -10.43 -5.34 4.67
N ARG A 60 -11.39 -4.43 4.48
CA ARG A 60 -11.41 -3.50 3.34
C ARG A 60 -10.18 -2.60 3.30
N LEU A 61 -9.72 -2.13 4.47
CA LEU A 61 -8.49 -1.35 4.61
C LEU A 61 -7.27 -2.15 4.11
N ALA A 62 -7.14 -3.41 4.52
CA ALA A 62 -6.07 -4.29 4.08
C ALA A 62 -6.10 -4.54 2.55
N GLU A 63 -7.30 -4.73 1.99
CA GLU A 63 -7.50 -4.90 0.54
C GLU A 63 -7.11 -3.64 -0.25
N ILE A 64 -7.57 -2.46 0.17
CA ILE A 64 -7.24 -1.18 -0.49
C ILE A 64 -5.74 -0.89 -0.45
N LEU A 65 -5.09 -1.26 0.63
CA LEU A 65 -3.66 -1.04 0.83
C LEU A 65 -2.80 -2.16 0.21
N ASP A 66 -3.43 -3.24 -0.27
CA ASP A 66 -2.78 -4.43 -0.82
C ASP A 66 -1.73 -5.03 0.14
N VAL A 67 -2.13 -5.25 1.40
CA VAL A 67 -1.25 -5.79 2.45
C VAL A 67 -1.93 -6.88 3.28
N ASP A 68 -1.13 -7.80 3.81
CA ASP A 68 -1.63 -8.79 4.78
C ASP A 68 -2.15 -8.05 6.03
N PRO A 69 -3.40 -8.30 6.48
CA PRO A 69 -3.98 -7.62 7.64
C PRO A 69 -3.13 -7.69 8.91
N ARG A 70 -2.34 -8.76 9.11
CA ARG A 70 -1.42 -8.89 10.25
C ARG A 70 -0.35 -7.81 10.25
N MET A 71 0.05 -7.34 9.08
CA MET A 71 1.06 -6.29 8.92
C MET A 71 0.54 -4.94 9.42
N LEU A 72 -0.77 -4.68 9.29
CA LEU A 72 -1.40 -3.48 9.83
C LEU A 72 -1.45 -3.48 11.37
N LEU A 73 -1.53 -4.66 12.00
CA LEU A 73 -1.57 -4.80 13.45
C LEU A 73 -0.17 -4.78 14.09
N THR A 74 0.81 -5.41 13.44
CA THR A 74 2.20 -5.50 13.93
C THR A 74 3.02 -4.27 13.56
N GLY A 75 2.61 -3.56 12.50
CA GLY A 75 3.34 -2.49 11.86
C GLY A 75 4.54 -2.97 11.05
N GLU A 76 4.72 -4.28 10.85
CA GLU A 76 5.87 -4.85 10.14
C GLU A 76 5.71 -4.69 8.63
N ILE A 77 6.79 -4.29 7.93
CA ILE A 77 6.78 -4.08 6.48
C ILE A 77 8.00 -4.72 5.82
N PRO A 78 7.89 -5.29 4.61
CA PRO A 78 9.00 -5.90 3.89
C PRO A 78 9.72 -4.90 2.95
N TYR A 79 9.42 -3.61 3.04
CA TYR A 79 9.92 -2.54 2.18
C TYR A 79 11.13 -1.86 2.82
N HIS A 80 12.09 -1.48 1.98
CA HIS A 80 13.25 -0.70 2.37
C HIS A 80 12.92 0.81 2.43
N ASP A 81 13.56 1.56 3.35
CA ASP A 81 13.34 3.00 3.56
C ASP A 81 13.45 3.82 2.26
N ASP A 82 14.37 3.44 1.37
CA ASP A 82 14.61 4.09 0.09
C ASP A 82 13.51 3.79 -0.94
N GLU A 83 12.90 2.60 -0.91
CA GLU A 83 11.77 2.25 -1.79
C GLU A 83 10.49 2.99 -1.38
N ILE A 84 10.19 3.07 -0.08
CA ILE A 84 8.99 3.77 0.44
C ILE A 84 8.99 5.24 -0.01
N ALA A 85 10.15 5.91 0.04
CA ALA A 85 10.28 7.29 -0.41
C ALA A 85 10.03 7.44 -1.92
N VAL A 86 10.47 6.48 -2.73
CA VAL A 86 10.24 6.46 -4.19
C VAL A 86 8.77 6.20 -4.50
N ILE A 87 8.14 5.22 -3.85
CA ILE A 87 6.70 4.92 -4.03
C ILE A 87 5.86 6.17 -3.71
N GLY A 88 6.17 6.85 -2.60
CA GLY A 88 5.49 8.10 -2.25
C GLY A 88 5.63 9.21 -3.29
N ARG A 89 6.77 9.28 -4.01
CA ARG A 89 6.98 10.21 -5.13
C ARG A 89 6.14 9.82 -6.35
N VAL A 90 6.14 8.54 -6.73
CA VAL A 90 5.30 8.01 -7.82
C VAL A 90 3.83 8.31 -7.58
N ALA A 91 3.33 8.01 -6.39
CA ALA A 91 1.95 8.31 -6.00
C ALA A 91 1.57 9.79 -6.16
N ARG A 92 2.44 10.70 -5.70
CA ARG A 92 2.21 12.15 -5.87
C ARG A 92 2.21 12.56 -7.34
N ALA A 93 3.12 12.00 -8.13
CA ALA A 93 3.20 12.28 -9.56
C ALA A 93 1.95 11.78 -10.31
N ARG A 94 1.47 10.56 -9.99
CA ARG A 94 0.22 10.00 -10.53
C ARG A 94 -0.97 10.91 -10.27
N ARG A 95 -1.16 11.37 -9.03
CA ARG A 95 -2.25 12.30 -8.68
C ARG A 95 -2.15 13.63 -9.42
N ARG A 96 -0.94 14.17 -9.54
CA ARG A 96 -0.73 15.45 -10.24
C ARG A 96 -1.03 15.31 -11.74
N TYR A 97 -0.58 14.21 -12.35
CA TYR A 97 -0.89 13.91 -13.74
C TYR A 97 -2.39 13.70 -13.95
N ALA A 98 -3.05 12.88 -13.12
CA ALA A 98 -4.49 12.61 -13.23
C ALA A 98 -5.35 13.89 -13.23
N ARG A 99 -4.96 14.92 -12.47
CA ARG A 99 -5.67 16.21 -12.40
C ARG A 99 -5.42 17.15 -13.57
N THR A 100 -4.23 17.14 -14.15
CA THR A 100 -3.79 18.18 -15.09
C THR A 100 -3.59 17.68 -16.51
N GLN A 101 -3.29 16.39 -16.66
CA GLN A 101 -3.05 15.70 -17.93
C GLN A 101 -1.98 16.37 -18.82
N ASN A 102 -1.05 17.14 -18.22
CA ASN A 102 -0.02 17.86 -18.99
C ASN A 102 1.29 17.05 -19.14
N GLU A 103 2.04 17.35 -20.20
CA GLU A 103 3.28 16.65 -20.55
C GLU A 103 4.34 16.71 -19.45
N ASP A 104 4.51 17.85 -18.79
CA ASP A 104 5.52 18.00 -17.74
C ASP A 104 5.24 17.09 -16.54
N ASN A 105 3.97 16.90 -16.21
CA ASN A 105 3.55 15.99 -15.15
C ASN A 105 3.64 14.53 -15.60
N ALA A 106 3.40 14.24 -16.89
CA ALA A 106 3.65 12.91 -17.46
C ALA A 106 5.15 12.54 -17.39
N ARG A 107 6.05 13.47 -17.77
CA ARG A 107 7.51 13.29 -17.67
C ARG A 107 7.95 13.02 -16.22
N LYS A 108 7.43 13.81 -15.27
CA LYS A 108 7.71 13.64 -13.82
C LYS A 108 7.20 12.30 -13.29
N LEU A 109 6.05 11.83 -13.77
CA LEU A 109 5.51 10.52 -13.43
C LEU A 109 6.41 9.40 -13.95
N LEU A 110 6.73 9.41 -15.24
CA LEU A 110 7.59 8.41 -15.87
C LEU A 110 8.96 8.32 -15.19
N ALA A 111 9.58 9.47 -14.89
CA ALA A 111 10.86 9.52 -14.18
C ALA A 111 10.78 8.85 -12.80
N ALA A 112 9.70 9.09 -12.05
CA ALA A 112 9.50 8.46 -10.74
C ALA A 112 9.28 6.94 -10.87
N GLU A 113 8.50 6.50 -11.87
CA GLU A 113 8.22 5.07 -12.10
C GLU A 113 9.46 4.29 -12.54
N LEU A 114 10.33 4.87 -13.36
CA LEU A 114 11.60 4.27 -13.75
C LEU A 114 12.54 4.09 -12.55
N VAL A 115 12.60 5.08 -11.64
CA VAL A 115 13.38 4.96 -10.40
C VAL A 115 12.84 3.81 -9.54
N LEU A 116 11.52 3.67 -9.44
CA LEU A 116 10.90 2.56 -8.70
C LEU A 116 11.22 1.21 -9.34
N ALA A 117 11.09 1.10 -10.67
CA ALA A 117 11.36 -0.12 -11.41
C ALA A 117 12.81 -0.58 -11.26
N ARG A 118 13.77 0.36 -11.32
CA ARG A 118 15.20 0.04 -11.10
C ARG A 118 15.45 -0.53 -9.71
N ARG A 119 14.87 0.08 -8.66
CA ARG A 119 14.99 -0.41 -7.28
C ARG A 119 14.37 -1.78 -7.09
N ARG A 120 13.22 -2.04 -7.70
CA ARG A 120 12.57 -3.36 -7.67
C ARG A 120 13.38 -4.44 -8.40
N GLY A 121 14.06 -4.08 -9.49
CA GLY A 121 14.98 -4.99 -10.21
C GLY A 121 16.24 -5.32 -9.41
N GLU A 122 16.68 -4.44 -8.51
CA GLU A 122 17.82 -4.65 -7.60
C GLU A 122 17.43 -5.47 -6.35
N GLY A 123 16.13 -5.62 -6.04
CA GLY A 123 15.65 -6.03 -4.72
C GLY A 123 14.70 -7.24 -4.63
N GLY A 124 14.41 -7.98 -5.71
CA GLY A 124 13.73 -9.28 -5.70
C GLY A 124 12.51 -9.39 -4.77
N PHE A 125 11.32 -9.02 -5.27
CA PHE A 125 10.06 -9.17 -4.55
C PHE A 125 9.77 -10.67 -4.26
N PRO A 126 9.34 -11.08 -3.06
CA PRO A 126 8.56 -12.30 -2.96
C PRO A 126 7.26 -12.05 -3.72
N ALA A 127 6.97 -12.84 -4.74
CA ALA A 127 5.70 -12.80 -5.47
C ALA A 127 4.57 -12.47 -4.48
N ALA A 128 3.77 -11.45 -4.80
CA ALA A 128 2.57 -11.09 -4.04
C ALA A 128 1.95 -12.38 -3.55
N CYS A 129 1.76 -12.51 -2.22
CA CYS A 129 1.12 -13.68 -1.65
C CYS A 129 -0.20 -13.85 -2.40
N THR A 130 -0.23 -14.72 -3.39
CA THR A 130 -1.43 -15.15 -4.08
C THR A 130 -2.15 -15.97 -3.04
N SER A 131 -2.86 -15.29 -2.14
CA SER A 131 -3.84 -15.90 -1.27
C SER A 131 -4.98 -16.31 -2.19
N ASN A 132 -4.76 -17.48 -2.78
CA ASN A 132 -5.73 -18.29 -3.47
C ASN A 132 -6.85 -18.61 -2.48
N HIS A 133 -7.78 -17.67 -2.29
CA HIS A 133 -9.05 -17.95 -1.65
C HIS A 133 -9.82 -18.79 -2.66
N GLY A 134 -9.69 -20.10 -2.50
CA GLY A 134 -10.21 -21.11 -3.39
C GLY A 134 -11.66 -20.82 -3.76
N ARG A 135 -11.88 -20.47 -5.03
CA ARG A 135 -13.19 -20.60 -5.66
C ARG A 135 -13.36 -22.07 -6.01
N ALA A 136 -13.86 -22.86 -5.08
CA ALA A 136 -14.44 -24.15 -5.41
C ALA A 136 -15.75 -23.91 -6.19
N PRO A 137 -15.98 -24.57 -7.33
CA PRO A 137 -17.30 -24.58 -7.97
C PRO A 137 -18.14 -25.68 -7.31
N SER A 138 -19.17 -25.32 -6.53
CA SER A 138 -20.29 -26.23 -6.24
C SER A 138 -21.46 -25.79 -7.10
N SER A 139 -21.59 -26.44 -8.26
CA SER A 139 -22.47 -27.58 -8.52
C SER A 139 -23.87 -27.13 -8.91
N ARG A 140 -24.14 -27.29 -10.21
CA ARG A 140 -25.47 -27.55 -10.77
C ARG A 140 -26.25 -28.47 -9.82
N VAL A 141 -27.48 -28.08 -9.50
CA VAL A 141 -28.56 -29.04 -9.33
C VAL A 141 -29.56 -28.68 -10.42
N GLY A 142 -29.59 -29.51 -11.46
CA GLY A 142 -30.73 -29.61 -12.34
C GLY A 142 -31.63 -30.72 -11.80
N SER A 143 -32.93 -30.41 -11.74
CA SER A 143 -34.06 -31.23 -12.21
C SER A 143 -35.35 -30.56 -11.74
#